data_AF-A0A183ADR1-F1
#
_entry.id   AF-A0A183ADR1-F1
#
_cell.length_a   1.000
_cell.length_b   1.000
_cell.length_c   1.000
_cell.angle_alpha   90.00
_cell.angle_beta   90.00
_cell.angle_gamma   90.00
#
_symmetry.space_group_name_H-M   'P 1'
#
loop_
_entity.id
_entity.type
_entity.pdbx_description
1 polymer ?
#
loop_
_entity_poly.entity_id
_entity_poly.type
_entity_poly.pdbx_seq_one_letter_code
_entity_poly.pdbx_strand_id
1 'polypeptide(L)'
;MIRFFCFSDQRMSFINSVLQFNPQNLKPTLVDVRNIDGTVTVTDKYGTVLRDRQVENSEPNFSQYGYIMNPNPDLQIGCINLDEFRILFGSADVAGDLNCLKSNGITHIINLVSSFVPNSFPNDFEYLSLVLYDDMQFRLRDSIYQCIDFLRKVKRKKGTCFIHCDAGRCRAPSMVIAYLIKEHEYSYERAYNEVNNARNVAINLNFRAQLMALAQRYFHLHLFTNACFA
;
A
#
# COMPACT_ATOMS: atom_id res chain seq x y z
N MET A 1 -15.01 -36.12 -19.15
CA MET A 1 -14.40 -35.33 -20.24
C MET A 1 -13.94 -34.00 -19.65
N ILE A 2 -12.72 -33.96 -19.10
CA ILE A 2 -12.15 -32.77 -18.46
C ILE A 2 -11.30 -32.05 -19.51
N ARG A 3 -11.73 -30.87 -19.95
CA ARG A 3 -10.92 -29.98 -20.79
C ARG A 3 -9.84 -29.35 -19.90
N PHE A 4 -8.60 -29.79 -20.05
CA PHE A 4 -7.44 -29.03 -19.60
C PHE A 4 -7.37 -27.74 -20.45
N PHE A 5 -7.48 -26.59 -19.80
CA PHE A 5 -7.25 -25.31 -20.45
C PHE A 5 -5.79 -25.22 -20.89
N CYS A 6 -5.60 -24.99 -22.19
CA CYS A 6 -4.32 -24.79 -22.85
C CYS A 6 -3.69 -23.47 -22.37
N PHE A 7 -2.76 -23.52 -21.42
CA PHE A 7 -1.85 -22.41 -21.10
C PHE A 7 -0.59 -22.56 -21.96
N SER A 8 -0.63 -22.22 -23.26
CA SER A 8 0.43 -22.66 -24.17
C SER A 8 0.87 -21.65 -25.24
N ASP A 9 0.97 -20.35 -24.94
CA ASP A 9 1.66 -19.46 -25.89
C ASP A 9 2.65 -18.50 -25.22
N GLN A 10 2.22 -17.69 -24.25
CA GLN A 10 3.12 -16.68 -23.65
C GLN A 10 4.24 -17.28 -22.79
N ARG A 11 4.00 -18.43 -22.15
CA ARG A 11 5.02 -19.09 -21.32
C ARG A 11 6.09 -19.77 -22.17
N MET A 12 5.68 -20.34 -23.31
CA MET A 12 6.60 -20.95 -24.28
C MET A 12 7.36 -19.88 -25.07
N SER A 13 6.75 -18.74 -25.41
CA SER A 13 7.45 -17.64 -26.07
C SER A 13 8.51 -17.02 -25.16
N PHE A 14 8.22 -16.84 -23.86
CA PHE A 14 9.22 -16.38 -22.90
C PHE A 14 10.36 -17.39 -22.74
N ILE A 15 10.05 -18.68 -22.52
CA ILE A 15 11.09 -19.72 -22.37
C ILE A 15 11.95 -19.80 -23.63
N ASN A 16 11.35 -19.76 -24.82
CA ASN A 16 12.10 -19.73 -26.09
C ASN A 16 12.96 -18.46 -26.21
N SER A 17 12.47 -17.30 -25.77
CA SER A 17 13.25 -16.06 -25.77
C SER A 17 14.44 -16.10 -24.79
N VAL A 18 14.29 -16.79 -23.66
CA VAL A 18 15.37 -17.03 -22.70
C VAL A 18 16.37 -18.05 -23.26
N LEU A 19 15.91 -19.10 -23.93
CA LEU A 19 16.78 -20.11 -24.54
C LEU A 19 17.55 -19.58 -25.76
N GLN A 20 16.98 -18.62 -26.50
CA GLN A 20 17.61 -17.93 -27.63
C GLN A 20 18.37 -16.67 -27.22
N PHE A 21 18.37 -16.31 -25.93
CA PHE A 21 19.05 -15.14 -25.43
C PHE A 21 20.56 -15.30 -25.60
N ASN A 22 21.16 -14.45 -26.43
CA ASN A 22 22.61 -14.33 -26.52
C ASN A 22 23.10 -13.20 -25.60
N PRO A 23 23.85 -13.50 -24.51
CA PRO A 23 24.39 -12.50 -23.60
C PRO A 23 25.30 -11.45 -24.27
N GLN A 24 25.82 -11.75 -25.47
CA GLN A 24 26.64 -10.83 -26.28
C GLN A 24 25.82 -9.71 -26.94
N ASN A 25 24.49 -9.87 -27.05
CA ASN A 25 23.60 -8.86 -27.59
C ASN A 25 23.15 -7.84 -26.53
N LEU A 26 23.52 -8.03 -25.26
CA LEU A 26 23.27 -7.05 -24.22
C LEU A 26 24.08 -5.79 -24.50
N LYS A 27 23.42 -4.63 -24.37
CA LYS A 27 24.15 -3.35 -24.34
C LYS A 27 25.23 -3.42 -23.27
N PRO A 28 26.49 -3.08 -23.59
CA PRO A 28 27.53 -2.93 -22.58
C PRO A 28 27.03 -1.99 -21.49
N THR A 29 26.92 -2.52 -20.26
CA THR A 29 26.50 -1.75 -19.10
C THR A 29 27.73 -1.56 -18.25
N LEU A 30 28.14 -0.30 -18.11
CA LEU A 30 29.19 0.10 -17.20
C LEU A 30 28.62 0.16 -15.78
N VAL A 31 29.37 -0.35 -14.83
CA VAL A 31 29.02 -0.38 -13.41
C VAL A 31 30.07 0.42 -12.67
N ASP A 32 29.62 1.44 -11.94
CA ASP A 32 30.50 2.22 -11.08
C ASP A 32 30.63 1.51 -9.73
N VAL A 33 31.77 0.84 -9.52
CA VAL A 33 32.09 0.13 -8.28
C VAL A 33 32.78 1.10 -7.33
N ARG A 34 32.16 1.36 -6.18
CA ARG A 34 32.75 2.18 -5.11
C ARG A 34 33.61 1.31 -4.21
N ASN A 35 34.90 1.64 -4.12
CA ASN A 35 35.82 1.00 -3.20
C ASN A 35 35.75 1.65 -1.81
N ILE A 36 36.23 0.93 -0.79
CA ILE A 36 36.20 1.37 0.62
C ILE A 36 37.04 2.64 0.84
N ASP A 37 38.02 2.90 -0.03
CA ASP A 37 38.88 4.09 -0.02
C ASP A 37 38.23 5.33 -0.67
N GLY A 38 36.99 5.23 -1.13
CA GLY A 38 36.25 6.32 -1.78
C GLY A 38 36.54 6.47 -3.28
N THR A 39 37.38 5.61 -3.85
CA THR A 39 37.59 5.58 -5.31
C THR A 39 36.41 4.93 -6.02
N VAL A 40 36.16 5.35 -7.26
CA VAL A 40 35.17 4.73 -8.15
C VAL A 40 35.90 4.06 -9.29
N THR A 41 35.77 2.74 -9.36
CA THR A 41 36.27 1.92 -10.46
C THR A 41 35.12 1.63 -11.40
N VAL A 42 35.23 2.06 -12.65
CA VAL A 42 34.24 1.73 -13.68
C VAL A 42 34.56 0.33 -14.19
N THR A 43 33.69 -0.64 -13.91
CA THR A 43 33.82 -2.01 -14.39
C THR A 43 32.78 -2.32 -15.46
N ASP A 44 33.03 -3.34 -16.26
CA ASP A 44 31.93 -4.02 -16.95
C ASP A 44 31.12 -4.88 -15.94
N LYS A 45 30.02 -5.47 -16.44
CA LYS A 45 29.19 -6.43 -15.69
C LYS A 45 29.92 -7.72 -15.25
N TYR A 46 31.15 -7.95 -15.70
CA TYR A 46 31.98 -9.10 -15.36
C TYR A 46 33.11 -8.74 -14.39
N GLY A 47 33.18 -7.47 -13.94
CA GLY A 47 34.20 -6.99 -13.02
C GLY A 47 35.52 -6.60 -13.70
N THR A 48 35.57 -6.55 -15.03
CA THR A 48 36.74 -6.05 -15.75
C THR A 48 36.84 -4.54 -15.55
N VAL A 49 37.95 -4.07 -14.99
CA VAL A 49 38.20 -2.64 -14.76
C VAL A 49 38.49 -1.95 -16.09
N LEU A 50 37.66 -0.97 -16.43
CA LEU A 50 37.77 -0.20 -17.68
C LEU A 50 38.39 1.19 -17.47
N ARG A 51 38.22 1.78 -16.29
CA ARG A 51 38.81 3.08 -15.91
C ARG A 51 38.82 3.26 -14.39
N ASP A 52 39.91 3.80 -13.86
CA ASP A 52 39.96 4.41 -12.53
C ASP A 52 39.74 5.91 -12.67
N ARG A 53 38.69 6.44 -12.03
CA ARG A 53 38.47 7.88 -11.94
C ARG A 53 38.73 8.30 -10.50
N GLN A 54 39.79 9.06 -10.27
CA GLN A 54 39.89 9.87 -9.06
C GLN A 54 38.86 10.99 -9.19
N VAL A 55 37.80 10.92 -8.39
CA VAL A 55 36.81 12.00 -8.34
C VAL A 55 37.38 13.09 -7.43
N GLU A 56 37.78 14.22 -8.02
CA GLU A 56 37.97 15.46 -7.26
C GLU A 56 36.66 15.81 -6.56
N ASN A 57 36.78 16.18 -5.28
CA ASN A 57 35.73 16.42 -4.32
C ASN A 57 34.57 17.30 -4.86
N SER A 58 33.51 16.68 -5.40
CA SER A 58 32.14 17.21 -5.33
C SER A 58 31.11 16.24 -5.93
N GLU A 59 30.99 15.03 -5.41
CA GLU A 59 29.74 14.29 -5.58
C GLU A 59 29.09 14.04 -4.21
N PRO A 60 27.79 14.33 -4.06
CA PRO A 60 27.10 14.15 -2.79
C PRO A 60 27.09 12.65 -2.44
N ASN A 61 27.42 12.36 -1.19
CA ASN A 61 27.46 11.00 -0.66
C ASN A 61 26.03 10.44 -0.53
N PHE A 62 25.47 9.87 -1.60
CA PHE A 62 24.11 9.27 -1.59
C PHE A 62 23.91 8.19 -0.51
N SER A 63 24.97 7.50 -0.09
CA SER A 63 24.94 6.55 1.03
C SER A 63 24.79 7.22 2.42
N GLN A 64 25.12 8.51 2.55
CA GLN A 64 24.88 9.28 3.78
C GLN A 64 23.42 9.72 3.93
N TYR A 65 22.68 9.86 2.83
CA TYR A 65 21.36 10.51 2.85
C TYR A 65 20.20 9.59 3.24
N GLY A 66 20.43 8.28 3.44
CA GLY A 66 19.36 7.37 3.87
C GLY A 66 18.08 7.56 3.04
N TYR A 67 16.92 7.57 3.69
CA TYR A 67 15.65 7.94 3.06
C TYR A 67 15.72 9.34 2.44
N ILE A 68 15.66 9.43 1.11
CA ILE A 68 15.55 10.72 0.42
C ILE A 68 14.14 11.26 0.69
N MET A 69 14.04 12.28 1.54
CA MET A 69 12.77 12.99 1.74
C MET A 69 12.33 13.59 0.41
N ASN A 70 11.16 13.17 -0.07
CA ASN A 70 10.46 13.89 -1.13
C ASN A 70 9.83 15.14 -0.49
N PRO A 71 10.28 16.35 -0.83
CA PRO A 71 9.72 17.57 -0.24
C PRO A 71 8.31 17.89 -0.76
N ASN A 72 7.87 17.23 -1.84
CA ASN A 72 6.55 17.46 -2.40
C ASN A 72 5.49 16.70 -1.57
N PRO A 73 4.43 17.38 -1.12
CA PRO A 73 3.37 16.74 -0.35
C PRO A 73 2.64 15.70 -1.19
N ASP A 74 2.38 14.53 -0.61
CA ASP A 74 1.62 13.46 -1.24
C ASP A 74 0.13 13.69 -1.01
N LEU A 75 -0.50 14.50 -1.88
CA LEU A 75 -1.93 14.81 -1.82
C LEU A 75 -2.81 13.82 -2.60
N GLN A 76 -2.29 12.67 -3.03
CA GLN A 76 -3.09 11.68 -3.74
C GLN A 76 -4.06 10.96 -2.78
N ILE A 77 -5.33 10.89 -3.16
CA ILE A 77 -6.38 10.21 -2.40
C ILE A 77 -6.84 8.97 -3.16
N GLY A 78 -6.88 7.84 -2.46
CA GLY A 78 -7.65 6.68 -2.91
C GLY A 78 -9.11 6.85 -2.52
N CYS A 79 -10.04 6.58 -3.44
CA CYS A 79 -11.47 6.73 -3.21
C CYS A 79 -12.21 5.42 -3.52
N ILE A 80 -12.96 4.93 -2.53
CA ILE A 80 -13.89 3.82 -2.67
C ILE A 80 -15.31 4.39 -2.55
N ASN A 81 -16.07 4.30 -3.64
CA ASN A 81 -17.45 4.74 -3.68
C ASN A 81 -18.36 3.55 -3.34
N LEU A 82 -19.16 3.69 -2.30
CA LEU A 82 -20.17 2.71 -1.89
C LEU A 82 -21.55 3.36 -2.04
N ASP A 83 -22.61 2.55 -2.12
CA ASP A 83 -23.96 3.03 -2.45
C ASP A 83 -24.48 4.14 -1.52
N GLU A 84 -24.11 4.09 -0.24
CA GLU A 84 -24.66 4.98 0.79
C GLU A 84 -23.66 6.03 1.30
N PHE A 85 -22.36 5.84 1.09
CA PHE A 85 -21.31 6.73 1.58
C PHE A 85 -19.96 6.50 0.88
N ARG A 86 -18.99 7.38 1.11
CA ARG A 86 -17.65 7.29 0.49
C ARG A 86 -16.56 7.07 1.53
N ILE A 87 -15.63 6.19 1.21
CA ILE A 87 -14.40 5.97 1.99
C ILE A 87 -13.22 6.49 1.15
N LEU A 88 -12.56 7.51 1.66
CA LEU A 88 -11.32 8.05 1.10
C LEU A 88 -10.17 7.63 2.00
N PHE A 89 -8.97 7.45 1.44
CA PHE A 89 -7.77 7.16 2.23
C PHE A 89 -6.52 7.77 1.61
N GLY A 90 -5.53 8.07 2.45
CA GLY A 90 -4.35 8.80 2.02
C GLY A 90 -3.29 8.97 3.11
N SER A 91 -2.35 9.86 2.84
CA SER A 91 -1.22 10.21 3.71
C SER A 91 -1.62 11.20 4.81
N ALA A 92 -0.71 11.43 5.74
CA ALA A 92 -0.80 12.52 6.71
C ALA A 92 -0.78 13.90 6.04
N ASP A 93 -0.14 14.05 4.86
CA ASP A 93 -0.13 15.31 4.12
C ASP A 93 -1.54 15.74 3.72
N VAL A 94 -2.36 14.80 3.24
CA VAL A 94 -3.79 15.04 2.96
C VAL A 94 -4.55 15.41 4.24
N ALA A 95 -4.27 14.73 5.35
CA ALA A 95 -4.89 15.05 6.65
C ALA A 95 -4.49 16.43 7.20
N GLY A 96 -3.35 16.95 6.76
CA GLY A 96 -2.85 18.30 7.07
C GLY A 96 -3.40 19.40 6.16
N ASP A 97 -4.07 19.06 5.05
CA ASP A 97 -4.56 20.04 4.08
C ASP A 97 -6.08 20.26 4.17
N LEU A 98 -6.49 21.33 4.85
CA LEU A 98 -7.91 21.65 5.08
C LEU A 98 -8.70 21.81 3.78
N ASN A 99 -8.08 22.39 2.74
CA ASN A 99 -8.75 22.66 1.46
C ASN A 99 -9.00 21.36 0.71
N CYS A 100 -8.04 20.44 0.72
CA CYS A 100 -8.15 19.10 0.18
C CYS A 100 -9.27 18.33 0.90
N LEU A 101 -9.31 18.39 2.24
CA LEU A 101 -10.35 17.74 3.03
C LEU A 101 -11.75 18.28 2.71
N LYS A 102 -11.92 19.61 2.72
CA LYS A 102 -13.21 20.27 2.46
C LYS A 102 -13.68 20.09 1.02
N SER A 103 -12.79 20.21 0.03
CA SER A 103 -13.13 20.01 -1.39
C SER A 103 -13.57 18.59 -1.72
N ASN A 104 -13.07 17.59 -0.97
CA ASN A 104 -13.52 16.19 -1.08
C ASN A 104 -14.80 15.90 -0.28
N GLY A 105 -15.38 16.88 0.42
CA GLY A 105 -16.59 16.72 1.22
C GLY A 105 -16.39 15.81 2.43
N ILE A 106 -15.18 15.74 2.97
CA ILE A 106 -14.86 14.91 4.14
C ILE A 106 -15.58 15.48 5.36
N THR A 107 -16.11 14.58 6.18
CA THR A 107 -16.89 14.91 7.38
C THR A 107 -16.37 14.20 8.63
N HIS A 108 -15.75 13.03 8.42
CA HIS A 108 -15.21 12.20 9.49
C HIS A 108 -13.81 11.74 9.11
N ILE A 109 -12.91 11.63 10.09
CA ILE A 109 -11.51 11.25 9.87
C ILE A 109 -11.11 10.13 10.84
N ILE A 110 -10.57 9.04 10.31
CA ILE A 110 -9.87 8.02 11.09
C ILE A 110 -8.36 8.30 10.99
N ASN A 111 -7.75 8.68 12.11
CA ASN A 111 -6.31 8.86 12.25
C ASN A 111 -5.71 7.60 12.89
N LEU A 112 -4.98 6.80 12.10
CA LEU A 112 -4.39 5.53 12.58
C LEU A 112 -3.03 5.70 13.27
N VAL A 113 -2.48 6.90 13.32
CA VAL A 113 -1.12 7.19 13.80
C VAL A 113 -1.11 8.34 14.80
N SER A 114 -2.16 8.43 15.62
CA SER A 114 -2.40 9.56 16.51
C SER A 114 -1.31 9.84 17.56
N SER A 115 -0.44 8.85 17.83
CA SER A 115 0.75 9.02 18.68
C SER A 115 1.89 9.82 18.01
N PHE A 116 1.86 9.95 16.68
CA PHE A 116 2.90 10.60 15.88
C PHE A 116 2.38 11.83 15.13
N VAL A 117 1.13 11.76 14.64
CA VAL A 117 0.48 12.83 13.89
C VAL A 117 -0.79 13.24 14.64
N PRO A 118 -0.87 14.46 15.20
CA PRO A 118 -2.08 14.93 15.88
C PRO A 118 -3.22 15.15 14.89
N ASN A 119 -4.45 15.27 15.40
CA ASN A 119 -5.59 15.66 14.57
C ASN A 119 -5.43 17.14 14.18
N SER A 120 -5.26 17.44 12.90
CA SER A 120 -5.00 18.80 12.40
C SER A 120 -6.18 19.76 12.60
N PHE A 121 -7.42 19.26 12.47
CA PHE A 121 -8.63 20.11 12.45
C PHE A 121 -9.75 19.53 13.33
N PRO A 122 -9.53 19.36 14.65
CA PRO A 122 -10.45 18.66 15.55
C PRO A 122 -11.81 19.34 15.72
N ASN A 123 -11.92 20.61 15.34
CA ASN A 123 -13.16 21.38 15.39
C ASN A 123 -13.97 21.32 14.08
N ASP A 124 -13.35 20.92 12.97
CA ASP A 124 -13.98 20.87 11.64
C ASP A 124 -14.50 19.47 11.29
N PHE A 125 -13.90 18.41 11.83
CA PHE A 125 -14.24 17.02 11.50
C PHE A 125 -14.45 16.17 12.75
N GLU A 126 -15.26 15.12 12.61
CA GLU A 126 -15.39 14.12 13.67
C GLU A 126 -14.26 13.09 13.56
N TYR A 127 -13.48 12.89 14.63
CA TYR A 127 -12.33 11.99 14.61
C TYR A 127 -12.55 10.66 15.33
N LEU A 128 -11.98 9.60 14.77
CA LEU A 128 -11.53 8.42 15.50
C LEU A 128 -9.99 8.40 15.48
N SER A 129 -9.36 8.46 16.65
CA SER A 129 -7.90 8.44 16.79
C SER A 129 -7.45 7.11 17.37
N LEU A 130 -6.63 6.39 16.61
CA LEU A 130 -6.05 5.09 16.95
C LEU A 130 -4.52 5.15 16.86
N VAL A 131 -3.87 4.15 17.44
CA VAL A 131 -2.41 3.97 17.41
C VAL A 131 -2.08 2.62 16.78
N LEU A 132 -1.67 2.65 15.51
CA LEU A 132 -1.25 1.47 14.75
C LEU A 132 0.22 1.59 14.36
N TYR A 133 0.97 0.54 14.67
CA TYR A 133 2.35 0.37 14.24
C TYR A 133 2.40 -0.47 12.98
N ASP A 134 3.16 0.00 11.99
CA ASP A 134 3.37 -0.71 10.73
C ASP A 134 4.53 -1.70 10.88
N ASP A 135 4.28 -2.76 11.66
CA ASP A 135 5.28 -3.77 11.96
C ASP A 135 4.74 -5.20 11.82
N MET A 136 5.65 -6.16 11.97
CA MET A 136 5.37 -7.57 11.77
C MET A 136 4.65 -8.26 12.94
N GLN A 137 4.35 -7.53 14.03
CA GLN A 137 3.79 -8.05 15.27
C GLN A 137 2.43 -7.42 15.62
N PHE A 138 2.14 -6.23 15.10
CA PHE A 138 0.93 -5.49 15.43
C PHE A 138 -0.33 -6.26 15.04
N ARG A 139 -1.31 -6.31 15.95
CA ARG A 139 -2.57 -7.04 15.77
C ARG A 139 -3.67 -6.08 15.32
N LEU A 140 -4.20 -6.29 14.11
CA LEU A 140 -5.20 -5.41 13.50
C LEU A 140 -6.61 -5.59 14.08
N ARG A 141 -6.89 -6.71 14.76
CA ARG A 141 -8.25 -7.12 15.15
C ARG A 141 -9.06 -5.99 15.80
N ASP A 142 -8.54 -5.39 16.86
CA ASP A 142 -9.29 -4.41 17.65
C ASP A 142 -9.40 -3.07 16.91
N SER A 143 -8.39 -2.72 16.10
CA SER A 143 -8.43 -1.55 15.23
C SER A 143 -9.49 -1.70 14.14
N ILE A 144 -9.61 -2.90 13.55
CA ILE A 144 -10.61 -3.21 12.52
C ILE A 144 -12.03 -3.01 13.08
N TYR A 145 -12.34 -3.57 14.25
CA TYR A 145 -13.68 -3.43 14.83
C TYR A 145 -14.03 -1.97 15.14
N GLN A 146 -13.11 -1.22 15.74
CA GLN A 146 -13.31 0.22 16.00
C GLN A 146 -13.51 1.02 14.71
N CYS A 147 -12.72 0.74 13.66
CA CYS A 147 -12.87 1.40 12.36
C CYS A 147 -14.22 1.06 11.72
N ILE A 148 -14.65 -0.20 11.75
CA ILE A 148 -15.94 -0.63 11.20
C ILE A 148 -17.09 0.07 11.91
N ASP A 149 -17.08 0.11 13.25
CA ASP A 149 -18.16 0.75 14.01
C ASP A 149 -18.23 2.26 13.75
N PHE A 150 -17.08 2.90 13.59
CA PHE A 150 -17.03 4.30 13.19
C PHE A 150 -17.53 4.51 11.75
N LEU A 151 -17.12 3.67 10.79
CA LEU A 151 -17.60 3.73 9.40
C LEU A 151 -19.11 3.50 9.30
N ARG A 152 -19.69 2.60 10.11
CA ARG A 152 -21.15 2.44 10.23
C ARG A 152 -21.82 3.71 10.74
N LYS A 153 -21.20 4.45 11.67
CA LYS A 153 -21.69 5.77 12.09
C LYS A 153 -21.65 6.77 10.94
N VAL A 154 -20.56 6.83 10.17
CA VAL A 154 -20.44 7.71 8.99
C VAL A 154 -21.52 7.39 7.96
N LYS A 155 -21.72 6.10 7.67
CA LYS A 155 -22.74 5.58 6.77
C LYS A 155 -24.15 6.06 7.16
N ARG A 156 -24.56 5.89 8.43
CA ARG A 156 -25.87 6.37 8.92
C ARG A 156 -26.06 7.87 8.77
N LYS A 157 -24.97 8.64 8.89
CA LYS A 157 -24.96 10.10 8.71
C LYS A 157 -24.86 10.52 7.24
N LYS A 158 -24.76 9.58 6.28
CA LYS A 158 -24.51 9.84 4.86
C LYS A 158 -23.29 10.75 4.63
N GLY A 159 -22.26 10.58 5.46
CA GLY A 159 -21.05 11.39 5.40
C GLY A 159 -19.97 10.77 4.51
N THR A 160 -18.85 11.48 4.39
CA THR A 160 -17.62 10.96 3.77
C THR A 160 -16.56 10.75 4.85
N CYS A 161 -15.98 9.55 4.90
CA CYS A 161 -14.90 9.23 5.83
C CYS A 161 -13.54 9.30 5.13
N PHE A 162 -12.56 9.93 5.73
CA PHE A 162 -11.16 9.86 5.33
C PHE A 162 -10.34 9.04 6.32
N ILE A 163 -9.57 8.07 5.85
CA ILE A 163 -8.72 7.22 6.68
C ILE A 163 -7.27 7.50 6.32
N HIS A 164 -6.47 7.92 7.29
CA HIS A 164 -5.05 8.16 7.04
C HIS A 164 -4.16 7.40 8.02
N CYS A 165 -2.93 7.20 7.57
CA CYS A 165 -1.82 6.89 8.44
C CYS A 165 -0.72 7.90 8.15
N ASP A 166 0.53 7.45 8.10
CA ASP A 166 1.66 8.29 7.72
C ASP A 166 1.74 8.42 6.18
N ALA A 167 2.30 7.43 5.49
CA ALA A 167 2.38 7.44 4.01
C ALA A 167 1.08 7.07 3.26
N GLY A 168 0.03 6.58 3.96
CA GLY A 168 -1.22 6.19 3.30
C GLY A 168 -1.13 4.96 2.38
N ARG A 169 -0.18 4.05 2.63
CA ARG A 169 0.08 2.87 1.76
C ARG A 169 -0.09 1.50 2.42
N CYS A 170 -0.04 1.42 3.76
CA CYS A 170 -0.13 0.14 4.48
C CYS A 170 -1.30 0.12 5.49
N ARG A 171 -1.17 0.84 6.61
CA ARG A 171 -2.19 0.88 7.70
C ARG A 171 -3.58 1.34 7.23
N ALA A 172 -3.67 2.51 6.59
CA ALA A 172 -4.93 3.06 6.08
C ALA A 172 -5.64 2.12 5.07
N PRO A 173 -5.01 1.69 3.97
CA PRO A 173 -5.66 0.76 3.04
C PRO A 173 -5.99 -0.60 3.68
N SER A 174 -5.24 -1.07 4.69
CA SER A 174 -5.59 -2.29 5.42
C SER A 174 -6.94 -2.19 6.12
N MET A 175 -7.28 -1.02 6.70
CA MET A 175 -8.60 -0.81 7.31
C MET A 175 -9.71 -0.75 6.27
N VAL A 176 -9.46 -0.15 5.10
CA VAL A 176 -10.42 -0.14 3.98
C VAL A 176 -10.69 -1.56 3.47
N ILE A 177 -9.64 -2.35 3.26
CA ILE A 177 -9.77 -3.75 2.84
C ILE A 177 -10.54 -4.57 3.88
N ALA A 178 -10.23 -4.40 5.17
CA ALA A 178 -10.94 -5.09 6.24
C ALA A 178 -12.44 -4.76 6.24
N TYR A 179 -12.79 -3.49 6.02
CA TYR A 179 -14.18 -3.05 5.92
C TYR A 179 -14.89 -3.69 4.72
N LEU A 180 -14.27 -3.70 3.54
CA LEU A 180 -14.84 -4.32 2.33
C LEU A 180 -15.07 -5.84 2.50
N ILE A 181 -14.14 -6.53 3.16
CA ILE A 181 -14.29 -7.96 3.48
C ILE A 181 -15.49 -8.17 4.43
N LYS A 182 -15.61 -7.34 5.47
CA LYS A 182 -16.58 -7.53 6.55
C LYS A 182 -17.99 -7.06 6.23
N GLU A 183 -18.14 -5.93 5.56
CA GLU A 183 -19.45 -5.31 5.33
C GLU A 183 -19.96 -5.49 3.89
N HIS A 184 -19.07 -5.87 2.95
CA HIS A 184 -19.40 -6.04 1.54
C HIS A 184 -19.07 -7.44 1.00
N GLU A 185 -18.65 -8.37 1.86
CA GLU A 185 -18.42 -9.79 1.54
C GLU A 185 -17.37 -10.01 0.43
N TYR A 186 -16.43 -9.09 0.29
CA TYR A 186 -15.38 -9.23 -0.70
C TYR A 186 -14.40 -10.33 -0.30
N SER A 187 -13.90 -11.06 -1.30
CA SER A 187 -12.65 -11.80 -1.11
C SER A 187 -11.50 -10.83 -0.83
N TYR A 188 -10.45 -11.33 -0.17
CA TYR A 188 -9.27 -10.52 0.08
C TYR A 188 -8.68 -9.96 -1.22
N GLU A 189 -8.60 -10.79 -2.27
CA GLU A 189 -8.04 -10.43 -3.57
C GLU A 189 -8.86 -9.34 -4.26
N ARG A 190 -10.19 -9.44 -4.22
CA ARG A 190 -11.08 -8.41 -4.77
C ARG A 190 -10.90 -7.09 -4.03
N ALA A 191 -10.98 -7.11 -2.70
CA ALA A 191 -10.83 -5.92 -1.87
C ALA A 191 -9.43 -5.28 -2.03
N TYR A 192 -8.37 -6.08 -2.03
CA TYR A 192 -7.01 -5.60 -2.25
C TYR A 192 -6.87 -4.92 -3.61
N ASN A 193 -7.35 -5.54 -4.68
CA ASN A 193 -7.24 -4.98 -6.03
C ASN A 193 -8.02 -3.68 -6.16
N GLU A 194 -9.22 -3.61 -5.60
CA GLU A 194 -10.05 -2.40 -5.64
C GLU A 194 -9.35 -1.23 -4.94
N VAL A 195 -8.81 -1.47 -3.75
CA VAL A 195 -8.06 -0.46 -2.98
C VAL A 195 -6.74 -0.09 -3.67
N ASN A 196 -6.01 -1.07 -4.21
CA ASN A 196 -4.76 -0.82 -4.94
C ASN A 196 -4.96 -0.02 -6.23
N ASN A 197 -6.07 -0.25 -6.93
CA ASN A 197 -6.42 0.51 -8.13
C ASN A 197 -6.80 1.95 -7.80
N ALA A 198 -7.38 2.19 -6.61
CA ALA A 198 -7.70 3.54 -6.15
C ALA A 198 -6.45 4.34 -5.74
N ARG A 199 -5.47 3.68 -5.10
CA ARG A 199 -4.16 4.26 -4.75
C ARG A 199 -3.17 3.13 -4.49
N ASN A 200 -1.93 3.29 -4.98
CA ASN A 200 -0.89 2.26 -4.89
C ASN A 200 -0.60 1.85 -3.42
N VAL A 201 -0.92 0.59 -3.07
CA VAL A 201 -0.73 0.07 -1.71
C VAL A 201 0.54 -0.76 -1.57
N ALA A 202 1.08 -0.78 -0.36
CA ALA A 202 2.24 -1.57 0.04
C ALA A 202 2.00 -2.18 1.43
N ILE A 203 1.03 -3.10 1.51
CA ILE A 203 0.64 -3.73 2.77
C ILE A 203 1.71 -4.74 3.20
N ASN A 204 2.15 -4.65 4.46
CA ASN A 204 3.14 -5.57 5.04
C ASN A 204 2.59 -7.00 5.16
N LEU A 205 3.49 -7.99 5.24
CA LEU A 205 3.11 -9.40 5.23
C LEU A 205 2.24 -9.82 6.43
N ASN A 206 2.50 -9.26 7.61
CA ASN A 206 1.70 -9.53 8.82
C ASN A 206 0.23 -9.09 8.62
N PHE A 207 0.02 -7.89 8.09
CA PHE A 207 -1.31 -7.35 7.83
C PHE A 207 -2.03 -8.14 6.74
N ARG A 208 -1.33 -8.51 5.65
CA ARG A 208 -1.89 -9.38 4.61
C ARG A 208 -2.39 -10.70 5.20
N ALA A 209 -1.58 -11.37 6.03
CA ALA A 209 -1.95 -12.63 6.66
C ALA A 209 -3.20 -12.48 7.55
N GLN A 210 -3.27 -11.40 8.35
CA GLN A 210 -4.43 -11.13 9.20
C GLN A 210 -5.70 -10.82 8.40
N LEU A 211 -5.59 -10.08 7.29
CA LEU A 211 -6.72 -9.76 6.40
C LEU A 211 -7.21 -10.99 5.63
N MET A 212 -6.31 -11.87 5.18
CA MET A 212 -6.69 -13.15 4.58
C MET A 212 -7.42 -14.05 5.59
N ALA A 213 -6.91 -14.14 6.83
CA ALA A 213 -7.56 -14.88 7.90
C ALA A 213 -8.94 -14.29 8.26
N LEU A 214 -9.09 -12.96 8.19
CA LEU A 214 -10.38 -12.28 8.36
C LEU A 214 -11.39 -12.72 7.29
N ALA A 215 -10.97 -12.72 6.01
CA ALA A 215 -11.80 -13.15 4.90
C ALA A 215 -12.24 -14.61 5.05
N GLN A 216 -11.31 -15.53 5.32
CA GLN A 216 -11.61 -16.95 5.50
C GLN A 216 -12.65 -17.21 6.62
N ARG A 217 -12.48 -16.55 7.77
CA ARG A 217 -13.43 -16.68 8.89
C ARG A 217 -14.82 -16.19 8.50
N TYR A 218 -14.90 -15.09 7.76
CA TYR A 218 -16.17 -14.51 7.34
C TYR A 218 -16.91 -15.41 6.34
N PHE A 219 -16.19 -15.97 5.34
CA PHE A 219 -16.77 -16.94 4.41
C PHE A 219 -17.28 -18.21 5.11
N HIS A 220 -16.53 -18.75 6.08
CA HIS A 220 -16.99 -19.93 6.83
C HIS A 220 -18.26 -19.63 7.64
N LEU A 221 -18.32 -18.53 8.38
CA LEU A 221 -19.50 -18.16 9.16
C LEU A 221 -20.76 -18.01 8.31
N HIS A 222 -20.64 -17.41 7.12
CA HIS A 222 -21.77 -17.23 6.19
C HIS A 222 -22.27 -18.54 5.57
N LEU A 223 -21.36 -19.48 5.26
CA LEU A 223 -21.75 -20.80 4.76
C LEU A 223 -22.49 -21.63 5.83
N PHE A 224 -22.08 -21.51 7.10
CA PHE A 224 -22.77 -22.20 8.20
C PHE A 224 -24.13 -21.60 8.53
N THR A 225 -24.29 -20.26 8.50
CA THR A 225 -25.60 -19.65 8.74
C THR A 225 -26.59 -19.98 7.62
N ASN A 226 -26.18 -19.93 6.36
CA ASN A 226 -27.07 -20.23 5.23
C ASN A 226 -27.44 -21.72 5.12
N ALA A 227 -26.61 -22.62 5.67
CA ALA A 227 -26.92 -24.06 5.74
C ALA A 227 -27.84 -24.45 6.91
N CYS A 228 -27.97 -23.60 7.95
CA CYS A 228 -28.88 -23.86 9.08
C CYS A 228 -30.30 -23.28 8.87
N PHE A 229 -30.51 -22.47 7.85
CA PHE A 229 -31.81 -21.88 7.50
C PHE A 229 -32.42 -22.42 6.19
N ALA A 230 -31.82 -23.46 5.60
CA ALA A 230 -32.33 -24.20 4.45
C ALA A 230 -32.71 -25.63 4.87
#